data_AF-A0A7S4PXJ3-F1
#
_entry.id   AF-A0A7S4PXJ3-F1
#
_cell.length_a   1.000
_cell.length_b   1.000
_cell.length_c   1.000
_cell.angle_alpha   90.00
_cell.angle_beta   90.00
_cell.angle_gamma   90.00
#
_symmetry.space_group_name_H-M   'P 1'
#
loop_
_entity.id
_entity.type
_entity.pdbx_description
1 polymer ?
#
loop_
_entity_poly.entity_id
_entity_poly.type
_entity_poly.pdbx_seq_one_letter_code
_entity_poly.pdbx_strand_id
1 'polypeptide(L)'
;APSSGGPPRGTALDVPSAPRMLLPAVACLAALAGLLGLLHGLAQRAASPLWVTILVMMVVLTLSSANFSLVIPEALRLARAVGGDAAFSGALIGCSMQGNFLGRLPMWWALRRSPELWRRPRGALAAALLPSVACLGLLAGIELAASRVRLRGWWPPPAMLALRVLGQAGFGACMQLFTYSVNFAVPDEERPEQMSRIIIAEMVGLGVGPLLYAALAALGGGPQTLVVWPGCFDALA
;
A
#
# COMPACT_ATOMS: atom_id res chain seq x y z
N ALA A 1 -33.89 37.29 3.87
CA ALA A 1 -34.13 35.83 3.97
C ALA A 1 -32.96 35.13 3.31
N PRO A 2 -32.15 34.36 4.05
CA PRO A 2 -31.04 33.61 3.44
C PRO A 2 -31.62 32.53 2.54
N SER A 3 -31.32 32.61 1.25
CA SER A 3 -31.68 31.60 0.26
C SER A 3 -31.12 30.26 0.70
N SER A 4 -31.99 29.27 0.90
CA SER A 4 -31.64 27.87 1.08
C SER A 4 -31.03 27.33 -0.21
N GLY A 5 -29.77 27.70 -0.45
CA GLY A 5 -28.94 27.15 -1.51
C GLY A 5 -28.72 25.67 -1.20
N GLY A 6 -29.62 24.84 -1.70
CA GLY A 6 -29.48 23.39 -1.63
C GLY A 6 -28.11 23.01 -2.21
N PRO A 7 -27.42 22.02 -1.62
CA PRO A 7 -26.11 21.63 -2.08
C PRO A 7 -26.17 21.34 -3.58
N PRO A 8 -25.21 21.85 -4.37
CA PRO A 8 -25.21 21.67 -5.82
C PRO A 8 -25.39 20.19 -6.10
N ARG A 9 -26.46 19.84 -6.85
CA ARG A 9 -26.71 18.48 -7.30
C ARG A 9 -25.50 18.07 -8.11
N GLY A 10 -24.62 17.29 -7.49
CA GLY A 10 -23.39 16.82 -8.10
C GLY A 10 -23.71 16.23 -9.46
N THR A 11 -23.18 16.85 -10.50
CA THR A 11 -23.18 16.30 -11.86
C THR A 11 -22.70 14.86 -11.74
N ALA A 12 -23.45 13.94 -12.35
CA ALA A 12 -23.05 12.55 -12.40
C ALA A 12 -21.63 12.53 -12.97
N LEU A 13 -20.63 12.20 -12.15
CA LEU A 13 -19.29 11.94 -12.62
C LEU A 13 -19.44 10.84 -13.68
N ASP A 14 -19.12 11.17 -14.93
CA ASP A 14 -18.98 10.18 -15.99
C ASP A 14 -17.85 9.25 -15.57
N VAL A 15 -18.22 8.14 -14.93
CA VAL A 15 -17.27 7.14 -14.48
C VAL A 15 -16.84 6.40 -15.74
N PRO A 16 -15.57 6.52 -16.17
CA PRO A 16 -15.11 5.82 -17.36
C PRO A 16 -15.32 4.31 -17.20
N SER A 17 -15.72 3.68 -18.30
CA SER A 17 -16.12 2.26 -18.37
C SER A 17 -15.11 1.30 -17.72
N ALA A 18 -15.66 0.28 -17.07
CA ALA A 18 -15.04 -0.73 -16.21
C ALA A 18 -13.76 -1.51 -16.63
N PRO A 19 -13.35 -1.66 -17.91
CA PRO A 19 -12.10 -2.40 -18.22
C PRO A 19 -10.82 -1.69 -17.77
N ARG A 20 -10.85 -0.38 -17.49
CA ARG A 20 -9.65 0.42 -17.22
C ARG A 20 -8.97 0.16 -15.86
N MET A 21 -9.71 -0.36 -14.86
CA MET A 21 -9.16 -0.63 -13.51
C MET A 21 -8.65 -2.07 -13.33
N LEU A 22 -9.16 -3.02 -14.13
CA LEU A 22 -8.72 -4.42 -14.08
C LEU A 22 -7.30 -4.59 -14.61
N LEU A 23 -6.92 -3.79 -15.61
CA LEU A 23 -5.57 -3.79 -16.18
C LEU A 23 -4.48 -3.46 -15.15
N PRO A 24 -4.59 -2.39 -14.33
CA PRO A 24 -3.69 -2.15 -13.21
C PRO A 24 -3.57 -3.31 -12.22
N ALA A 25 -4.70 -3.87 -11.79
CA ALA A 25 -4.69 -4.95 -10.80
C ALA A 25 -4.01 -6.21 -11.36
N VAL A 26 -4.31 -6.57 -12.60
CA VAL A 26 -3.66 -7.69 -13.30
C VAL A 26 -2.18 -7.40 -13.54
N ALA A 27 -1.82 -6.18 -13.95
CA ALA A 27 -0.43 -5.77 -14.13
C ALA A 27 0.36 -5.81 -12.82
N CYS A 28 -0.23 -5.37 -11.71
CA CYS A 28 0.36 -5.46 -10.37
C CYS A 28 0.52 -6.92 -9.92
N LEU A 29 -0.48 -7.77 -10.13
CA LEU A 29 -0.41 -9.19 -9.82
C LEU A 29 0.63 -9.92 -10.68
N ALA A 30 0.71 -9.59 -11.98
CA ALA A 30 1.69 -10.15 -12.90
C ALA A 30 3.11 -9.66 -12.57
N ALA A 31 3.29 -8.38 -12.24
CA ALA A 31 4.55 -7.82 -11.79
C ALA A 31 5.00 -8.46 -10.47
N LEU A 32 4.06 -8.66 -9.53
CA LEU A 32 4.32 -9.37 -8.28
C LEU A 32 4.73 -10.82 -8.54
N ALA A 33 4.01 -11.54 -9.40
CA ALA A 33 4.34 -12.92 -9.75
C ALA A 33 5.69 -13.04 -10.47
N GLY A 34 5.98 -12.13 -11.42
CA GLY A 34 7.27 -12.06 -12.12
C GLY A 34 8.41 -11.73 -11.17
N LEU A 35 8.20 -10.81 -10.23
CA LEU A 35 9.18 -10.46 -9.22
C LEU A 35 9.42 -11.61 -8.24
N LEU A 36 8.37 -12.33 -7.83
CA LEU A 36 8.51 -13.54 -7.02
C LEU A 36 9.26 -14.65 -7.78
N GLY A 37 8.99 -14.83 -9.08
CA GLY A 37 9.72 -15.76 -9.94
C GLY A 37 11.20 -15.40 -10.09
N LEU A 38 11.50 -14.11 -10.30
CA LEU A 38 12.86 -13.59 -10.34
C LEU A 38 13.58 -13.81 -9.00
N LEU A 39 12.93 -13.47 -7.89
CA LEU A 39 13.45 -13.68 -6.55
C LEU A 39 13.70 -15.16 -6.26
N HIS A 40 12.81 -16.05 -6.72
CA HIS A 40 13.03 -17.48 -6.62
C HIS A 40 14.25 -17.92 -7.42
N GLY A 41 14.39 -17.45 -8.67
CA GLY A 41 15.56 -17.75 -9.49
C GLY A 41 16.88 -17.24 -8.89
N LEU A 42 16.87 -16.02 -8.35
CA LEU A 42 18.02 -15.44 -7.63
C LEU A 42 18.31 -16.21 -6.33
N ALA A 43 17.27 -16.64 -5.61
CA ALA A 43 17.39 -17.44 -4.41
C ALA A 43 18.10 -18.77 -4.65
N GLN A 44 17.76 -19.45 -5.76
CA GLN A 44 18.40 -20.72 -6.14
C GLN A 44 19.87 -20.55 -6.53
N ARG A 45 20.29 -19.35 -6.96
CA ARG A 45 21.66 -19.05 -7.40
C ARG A 45 22.53 -18.41 -6.32
N ALA A 46 21.93 -17.94 -5.23
CA ALA A 46 22.65 -17.24 -4.19
C ALA A 46 23.51 -18.20 -3.37
N ALA A 47 24.78 -17.83 -3.17
CA ALA A 47 25.72 -18.63 -2.38
C ALA A 47 25.37 -18.68 -0.87
N SER A 48 24.58 -17.73 -0.36
CA SER A 48 24.20 -17.67 1.05
C SER A 48 22.69 -17.42 1.25
N PRO A 49 22.00 -18.25 2.06
CA PRO A 49 20.58 -18.11 2.39
C PRO A 49 20.20 -16.77 3.05
N LEU A 50 21.16 -16.12 3.71
CA LEU A 50 20.95 -14.83 4.37
C LEU A 50 20.68 -13.73 3.35
N TRP A 51 21.50 -13.65 2.30
CA TRP A 51 21.35 -12.65 1.24
C TRP A 51 20.01 -12.76 0.52
N VAL A 52 19.54 -13.99 0.30
CA VAL A 52 18.20 -14.24 -0.25
C VAL A 52 17.12 -13.64 0.64
N THR A 53 17.23 -13.86 1.95
CA THR A 53 16.24 -13.35 2.92
C THR A 53 16.23 -11.82 2.93
N ILE A 54 17.40 -11.20 2.96
CA ILE A 54 17.54 -9.74 2.91
C ILE A 54 16.96 -9.18 1.61
N LEU A 55 17.27 -9.78 0.46
CA LEU A 55 16.75 -9.35 -0.85
C LEU A 55 15.23 -9.45 -0.92
N VAL A 56 14.66 -10.57 -0.48
CA VAL A 56 13.20 -10.77 -0.43
C VAL A 56 12.56 -9.71 0.46
N MET A 57 13.15 -9.41 1.62
CA MET A 57 12.63 -8.39 2.53
C MET A 57 12.74 -6.97 1.96
N MET A 58 13.83 -6.64 1.25
CA MET A 58 13.96 -5.35 0.54
C MET A 58 12.91 -5.19 -0.56
N VAL A 59 12.58 -6.26 -1.27
CA VAL A 59 11.49 -6.24 -2.27
C VAL A 59 10.13 -6.04 -1.60
N VAL A 60 9.83 -6.78 -0.52
CA VAL A 60 8.58 -6.63 0.24
C VAL A 60 8.43 -5.20 0.75
N LEU A 61 9.52 -4.60 1.23
CA LEU A 61 9.57 -3.20 1.65
C LEU A 61 9.27 -2.24 0.50
N THR A 62 9.97 -2.39 -0.62
CA THR A 62 9.78 -1.55 -1.82
C THR A 62 8.31 -1.60 -2.29
N LEU A 63 7.73 -2.79 -2.40
CA LEU A 63 6.35 -2.98 -2.83
C LEU A 63 5.34 -2.40 -1.84
N SER A 64 5.59 -2.55 -0.54
CA SER A 64 4.70 -2.07 0.50
C SER A 64 4.73 -0.53 0.59
N SER A 65 5.90 0.08 0.42
CA SER A 65 6.07 1.54 0.32
C SER A 65 5.45 2.11 -0.96
N ALA A 66 5.53 1.38 -2.08
CA ALA A 66 4.81 1.71 -3.31
C ALA A 66 3.29 1.65 -3.10
N ASN A 67 2.78 0.63 -2.42
CA ASN A 67 1.36 0.51 -2.08
C ASN A 67 0.88 1.61 -1.11
N PHE A 68 1.71 2.00 -0.15
CA PHE A 68 1.39 3.12 0.75
C PHE A 68 1.26 4.43 -0.03
N SER A 69 2.26 4.75 -0.86
CA SER A 69 2.31 5.99 -1.64
C SER A 69 1.28 6.05 -2.76
N LEU A 70 0.94 4.93 -3.40
CA LEU A 70 -0.09 4.84 -4.43
C LEU A 70 -1.48 5.22 -3.91
N VAL A 71 -1.76 4.99 -2.63
CA VAL A 71 -3.06 5.35 -2.03
C VAL A 71 -3.19 6.84 -1.75
N ILE A 72 -2.09 7.59 -1.65
CA ILE A 72 -2.16 9.04 -1.40
C ILE A 72 -3.00 9.77 -2.46
N PRO A 73 -2.72 9.65 -3.77
CA PRO A 73 -3.54 10.30 -4.80
C PRO A 73 -4.95 9.71 -4.90
N GLU A 74 -5.14 8.45 -4.54
CA GLU A 74 -6.42 7.75 -4.67
C GLU A 74 -7.37 8.01 -3.48
N ALA A 75 -6.85 8.27 -2.29
CA ALA A 75 -7.63 8.32 -1.05
C ALA A 75 -8.76 9.37 -1.12
N LEU A 76 -8.52 10.54 -1.72
CA LEU A 76 -9.54 11.57 -1.86
C LEU A 76 -10.63 11.18 -2.87
N ARG A 77 -10.24 10.55 -3.98
CA ARG A 77 -11.18 10.07 -4.99
C ARG A 77 -12.07 8.98 -4.40
N LEU A 78 -11.46 8.02 -3.70
CA LEU A 78 -12.15 6.94 -3.02
C LEU A 78 -13.09 7.46 -1.92
N ALA A 79 -12.61 8.41 -1.10
CA ALA A 79 -13.44 9.06 -0.09
C ALA A 79 -14.69 9.69 -0.72
N ARG A 80 -14.54 10.48 -1.79
CA ARG A 80 -15.67 11.10 -2.50
C ARG A 80 -16.60 10.05 -3.12
N ALA A 81 -16.06 8.97 -3.67
CA ALA A 81 -16.85 7.90 -4.28
C ALA A 81 -17.79 7.22 -3.27
N VAL A 82 -17.38 7.12 -2.00
CA VAL A 82 -18.21 6.58 -0.91
C VAL A 82 -19.00 7.65 -0.16
N GLY A 83 -19.00 8.90 -0.64
CA GLY A 83 -19.71 10.03 -0.02
C GLY A 83 -19.03 10.63 1.21
N GLY A 84 -17.76 10.31 1.45
CA GLY A 84 -16.90 10.95 2.45
C GLY A 84 -16.28 12.26 1.95
N ASP A 85 -15.55 12.91 2.85
CA ASP A 85 -14.92 14.21 2.65
C ASP A 85 -13.38 14.12 2.69
N ALA A 86 -12.72 15.29 2.73
CA ALA A 86 -11.26 15.37 2.83
C ALA A 86 -10.74 14.78 4.15
N ALA A 87 -11.45 14.94 5.26
CA ALA A 87 -11.06 14.37 6.55
C ALA A 87 -11.04 12.85 6.50
N PHE A 88 -12.06 12.23 5.87
CA PHE A 88 -12.09 10.78 5.66
C PHE A 88 -10.93 10.29 4.78
N SER A 89 -10.54 11.05 3.75
CA SER A 89 -9.36 10.71 2.94
C SER A 89 -8.06 10.74 3.76
N GLY A 90 -7.90 11.73 4.64
CA GLY A 90 -6.78 11.80 5.58
C GLY A 90 -6.78 10.62 6.55
N ALA A 91 -7.96 10.20 7.02
CA ALA A 91 -8.10 9.02 7.87
C ALA A 91 -7.67 7.74 7.15
N LEU A 92 -8.00 7.56 5.87
CA LEU A 92 -7.54 6.40 5.07
C LEU A 92 -6.01 6.34 4.99
N ILE A 93 -5.34 7.49 4.80
CA ILE A 93 -3.88 7.56 4.80
C ILE A 93 -3.32 7.26 6.20
N GLY A 94 -3.86 7.91 7.24
CA GLY A 94 -3.43 7.73 8.63
C GLY A 94 -3.59 6.30 9.16
N CYS A 95 -4.69 5.63 8.81
CA CYS A 95 -4.93 4.22 9.13
C CYS A 95 -3.84 3.31 8.56
N SER A 96 -3.19 3.69 7.47
CA SER A 96 -2.07 2.93 6.92
C SER A 96 -0.86 2.92 7.88
N MET A 97 -0.54 4.08 8.47
CA MET A 97 0.54 4.18 9.47
C MET A 97 0.17 3.45 10.77
N GLN A 98 -1.08 3.57 11.22
CA GLN A 98 -1.58 2.84 12.39
C GLN A 98 -1.49 1.33 12.19
N GLY A 99 -1.88 0.84 11.00
CA GLY A 99 -1.70 -0.56 10.63
C GLY A 99 -0.26 -1.00 10.75
N ASN A 100 0.69 -0.24 10.20
CA ASN A 100 2.11 -0.56 10.32
C ASN A 100 2.56 -0.69 11.79
N PHE A 101 2.18 0.27 12.64
CA PHE A 101 2.46 0.22 14.08
C PHE A 101 1.86 -1.04 14.75
N LEU A 102 0.58 -1.32 14.47
CA LEU A 102 -0.13 -2.49 14.98
C LEU A 102 0.41 -3.81 14.44
N GLY A 103 1.12 -3.80 13.31
CA GLY A 103 1.88 -4.95 12.81
C GLY A 103 3.19 -5.18 13.54
N ARG A 104 3.92 -4.08 13.83
CA ARG A 104 5.23 -4.14 14.49
C ARG A 104 5.11 -4.63 15.92
N LEU A 105 4.13 -4.16 16.69
CA LEU A 105 4.00 -4.49 18.12
C LEU A 105 3.81 -6.00 18.40
N PRO A 106 2.85 -6.71 17.77
CA PRO A 106 2.68 -8.15 17.97
C PRO A 106 3.89 -8.94 17.49
N MET A 107 4.51 -8.55 16.38
CA MET A 107 5.72 -9.22 15.89
C MET A 107 6.91 -9.01 16.84
N TRP A 108 7.11 -7.79 17.35
CA TRP A 108 8.13 -7.51 18.35
C TRP A 108 7.93 -8.39 19.58
N TRP A 109 6.70 -8.47 20.08
CA TRP A 109 6.36 -9.31 21.22
C TRP A 109 6.56 -10.81 20.92
N ALA A 110 6.19 -11.26 19.73
CA ALA A 110 6.41 -12.64 19.28
C ALA A 110 7.91 -12.98 19.22
N LEU A 111 8.74 -12.09 18.69
CA LEU A 111 10.20 -12.24 18.64
C LEU A 111 10.83 -12.25 20.04
N ARG A 112 10.30 -11.47 20.98
CA ARG A 112 10.75 -11.53 22.38
C ARG A 112 10.43 -12.86 23.06
N ARG A 113 9.31 -13.51 22.70
CA ARG A 113 8.92 -14.80 23.27
C ARG A 113 9.54 -15.98 22.55
N SER A 114 9.75 -15.88 21.25
CA SER A 114 10.34 -16.91 20.41
C SER A 114 11.41 -16.28 19.51
N PRO A 115 12.64 -16.14 20.03
CA PRO A 115 13.74 -15.62 19.24
C PRO A 115 14.06 -16.53 18.05
N GLU A 116 13.65 -17.80 18.03
CA GLU A 116 13.88 -18.67 16.87
C GLU A 116 13.10 -18.25 15.60
N LEU A 117 12.10 -17.35 15.72
CA LEU A 117 11.30 -16.89 14.58
C LEU A 117 12.14 -16.23 13.47
N TRP A 118 13.20 -15.49 13.81
CA TRP A 118 14.07 -14.86 12.80
C TRP A 118 14.91 -15.87 12.02
N ARG A 119 15.19 -17.05 12.60
CA ARG A 119 15.91 -18.14 11.90
C ARG A 119 15.03 -18.87 10.90
N ARG A 120 13.70 -18.78 11.05
CA ARG A 120 12.71 -19.40 10.16
C ARG A 120 11.74 -18.35 9.61
N PRO A 121 12.24 -17.32 8.90
CA PRO A 121 11.44 -16.14 8.58
C PRO A 121 10.34 -16.45 7.58
N ARG A 122 10.46 -17.50 6.76
CA ARG A 122 9.51 -17.83 5.69
C ARG A 122 8.08 -18.01 6.19
N GLY A 123 7.89 -18.79 7.26
CA GLY A 123 6.56 -19.04 7.83
C GLY A 123 5.96 -17.78 8.44
N ALA A 124 6.77 -17.01 9.17
CA ALA A 124 6.34 -15.75 9.77
C ALA A 124 6.01 -14.68 8.71
N LEU A 125 6.81 -14.59 7.63
CA LEU A 125 6.57 -13.71 6.49
C LEU A 125 5.29 -14.09 5.75
N ALA A 126 5.07 -15.37 5.46
CA ALA A 126 3.84 -15.82 4.81
C ALA A 126 2.61 -15.50 5.67
N ALA A 127 2.66 -15.80 6.96
CA ALA A 127 1.58 -15.51 7.90
C ALA A 127 1.29 -14.00 8.01
N ALA A 128 2.32 -13.15 7.94
CA ALA A 128 2.17 -11.70 7.94
C ALA A 128 1.64 -11.15 6.60
N LEU A 129 2.12 -11.64 5.46
CA LEU A 129 1.78 -11.11 4.14
C LEU A 129 0.42 -11.57 3.61
N LEU A 130 -0.02 -12.79 3.94
CA LEU A 130 -1.28 -13.34 3.45
C LEU A 130 -2.49 -12.43 3.78
N PRO A 131 -2.68 -11.97 5.03
CA PRO A 131 -3.74 -11.00 5.36
C PRO A 131 -3.60 -9.68 4.60
N SER A 132 -2.38 -9.18 4.41
CA SER A 132 -2.14 -7.94 3.66
C SER A 132 -2.60 -8.07 2.20
N VAL A 133 -2.21 -9.15 1.52
CA VAL A 133 -2.61 -9.42 0.14
C VAL A 133 -4.13 -9.60 0.03
N ALA A 134 -4.75 -10.31 0.97
CA ALA A 134 -6.20 -10.48 1.00
C ALA A 134 -6.94 -9.14 1.17
N CYS A 135 -6.50 -8.30 2.11
CA CYS A 135 -7.09 -6.96 2.32
C CYS A 135 -6.91 -6.04 1.11
N LEU A 136 -5.74 -6.12 0.45
CA LEU A 136 -5.47 -5.40 -0.80
C LEU A 136 -6.41 -5.84 -1.92
N GLY A 137 -6.61 -7.14 -2.09
CA GLY A 137 -7.56 -7.69 -3.06
C GLY A 137 -9.00 -7.25 -2.77
N LEU A 138 -9.40 -7.24 -1.50
CA LEU A 138 -10.72 -6.76 -1.08
C LEU A 138 -10.91 -5.27 -1.36
N LEU A 139 -9.91 -4.43 -1.02
CA LEU A 139 -9.96 -2.99 -1.32
C LEU A 139 -10.04 -2.73 -2.82
N ALA A 140 -9.24 -3.42 -3.64
CA ALA A 140 -9.33 -3.32 -5.09
C ALA A 140 -10.71 -3.77 -5.62
N GLY A 141 -11.31 -4.81 -5.02
CA GLY A 141 -12.66 -5.25 -5.33
C GLY A 141 -13.73 -4.21 -4.99
N ILE A 142 -13.59 -3.53 -3.85
CA ILE A 142 -14.46 -2.42 -3.43
C ILE A 142 -14.34 -1.26 -4.41
N GLU A 143 -13.13 -0.87 -4.79
CA GLU A 143 -12.90 0.18 -5.78
C GLU A 143 -13.54 -0.16 -7.13
N LEU A 144 -13.37 -1.40 -7.62
CA LEU A 144 -13.98 -1.87 -8.85
C LEU A 144 -15.52 -1.90 -8.76
N ALA A 145 -16.06 -2.28 -7.61
CA ALA A 145 -17.51 -2.27 -7.38
C ALA A 145 -18.04 -0.83 -7.32
N ALA A 146 -17.32 0.08 -6.68
CA ALA A 146 -17.64 1.51 -6.59
C ALA A 146 -17.66 2.19 -7.96
N SER A 147 -16.79 1.73 -8.88
CA SER A 147 -16.75 2.27 -10.24
C SER A 147 -17.89 1.75 -11.13
N ARG A 148 -18.51 0.60 -10.81
CA ARG A 148 -19.56 -0.03 -11.63
C ARG A 148 -20.96 0.24 -11.13
N VAL A 149 -21.13 0.21 -9.81
CA VAL A 149 -22.39 0.40 -9.13
C VAL A 149 -22.20 1.62 -8.24
N ARG A 150 -23.15 2.56 -8.24
CA ARG A 150 -23.17 3.61 -7.21
C ARG A 150 -23.33 2.91 -5.85
N LEU A 151 -22.22 2.57 -5.19
CA LEU A 151 -22.18 1.91 -3.88
C LEU A 151 -22.63 2.82 -2.73
N ARG A 152 -23.42 3.86 -3.04
CA ARG A 152 -23.86 4.86 -2.08
C ARG A 152 -24.70 4.15 -1.00
N GLY A 153 -24.10 3.94 0.16
CA GLY A 153 -24.72 3.29 1.31
C GLY A 153 -24.47 1.79 1.49
N TRP A 154 -23.75 1.11 0.59
CA TRP A 154 -23.50 -0.35 0.71
C TRP A 154 -22.26 -0.70 1.53
N TRP A 155 -21.27 0.18 1.62
CA TRP A 155 -20.06 -0.06 2.40
C TRP A 155 -19.92 0.91 3.56
N PRO A 156 -19.87 0.42 4.81
CA PRO A 156 -19.69 1.30 5.95
C PRO A 156 -18.24 1.84 5.95
N PRO A 157 -18.02 3.17 6.00
CA PRO A 157 -16.69 3.77 6.08
C PRO A 157 -15.74 3.12 7.11
N PRO A 158 -16.21 2.69 8.30
CA PRO A 158 -15.38 1.93 9.25
C PRO A 158 -14.76 0.65 8.68
N ALA A 159 -15.45 -0.09 7.81
CA ALA A 159 -14.91 -1.32 7.23
C ALA A 159 -13.72 -1.03 6.30
N MET A 160 -13.77 0.07 5.54
CA MET A 160 -12.66 0.47 4.67
C MET A 160 -11.43 0.87 5.49
N LEU A 161 -11.64 1.63 6.58
CA LEU A 161 -10.58 1.99 7.51
C LEU A 161 -9.97 0.73 8.14
N ALA A 162 -10.80 -0.22 8.58
CA ALA A 162 -10.35 -1.48 9.16
C ALA A 162 -9.53 -2.33 8.16
N LEU A 163 -10.02 -2.48 6.92
CA LEU A 163 -9.28 -3.16 5.85
C LEU A 163 -7.94 -2.49 5.57
N ARG A 164 -7.88 -1.16 5.67
CA ARG A 164 -6.62 -0.42 5.46
C ARG A 164 -5.61 -0.65 6.59
N VAL A 165 -6.07 -0.64 7.85
CA VAL A 165 -5.26 -0.98 9.01
C VAL A 165 -4.73 -2.41 8.90
N LEU A 166 -5.62 -3.38 8.63
CA LEU A 166 -5.26 -4.80 8.49
C LEU A 166 -4.31 -5.04 7.32
N GLY A 167 -4.55 -4.37 6.19
CA GLY A 167 -3.70 -4.42 5.01
C GLY A 167 -2.26 -4.00 5.30
N GLN A 168 -2.06 -3.03 6.20
CA GLN A 168 -0.73 -2.51 6.55
C GLN A 168 -0.11 -3.17 7.78
N ALA A 169 -0.89 -3.87 8.60
CA ALA A 169 -0.39 -4.63 9.74
C ALA A 169 0.57 -5.75 9.32
N GLY A 170 0.26 -6.50 8.25
CA GLY A 170 1.18 -7.51 7.74
C GLY A 170 2.53 -6.93 7.33
N PHE A 171 2.54 -5.78 6.66
CA PHE A 171 3.78 -5.07 6.32
C PHE A 171 4.57 -4.62 7.56
N GLY A 172 3.89 -4.05 8.56
CA GLY A 172 4.52 -3.70 9.83
C GLY A 172 5.19 -4.89 10.52
N ALA A 173 4.53 -6.04 10.53
CA ALA A 173 5.09 -7.28 11.06
C ALA A 173 6.32 -7.74 10.26
N CYS A 174 6.28 -7.71 8.94
CA CYS A 174 7.44 -8.01 8.09
C CYS A 174 8.62 -7.09 8.37
N MET A 175 8.38 -5.78 8.54
CA MET A 175 9.42 -4.81 8.86
C MET A 175 10.08 -5.08 10.21
N GLN A 176 9.28 -5.37 11.24
CA GLN A 176 9.84 -5.70 12.55
C GLN A 176 10.67 -6.98 12.51
N LEU A 177 10.20 -8.00 11.81
CA LEU A 177 10.94 -9.25 11.61
C LEU A 177 12.25 -9.00 10.84
N PHE A 178 12.22 -8.12 9.84
CA PHE A 178 13.39 -7.79 9.04
C PHE A 178 14.45 -7.03 9.84
N THR A 179 14.08 -5.95 10.52
CA THR A 179 14.99 -5.18 11.37
C THR A 179 15.62 -6.08 12.43
N TYR A 180 14.82 -6.96 13.05
CA TYR A 180 15.35 -7.94 14.00
C TYR A 180 16.33 -8.90 13.31
N SER A 181 15.98 -9.45 12.15
CA SER A 181 16.84 -10.39 11.42
C SER A 181 18.18 -9.77 11.03
N VAL A 182 18.20 -8.52 10.54
CA VAL A 182 19.45 -7.83 10.19
C VAL A 182 20.33 -7.62 11.41
N ASN A 183 19.75 -7.21 12.54
CA ASN A 183 20.52 -6.99 13.76
C ASN A 183 21.19 -8.27 14.29
N PHE A 184 20.62 -9.45 14.08
CA PHE A 184 21.20 -10.71 14.57
C PHE A 184 22.01 -11.48 13.52
N ALA A 185 21.71 -11.32 12.24
CA ALA A 185 22.32 -12.12 11.18
C ALA A 185 23.46 -11.40 10.45
N VAL A 186 23.51 -10.06 10.49
CA VAL A 186 24.55 -9.27 9.82
C VAL A 186 25.63 -8.87 10.85
N PRO A 187 26.93 -9.05 10.54
CA PRO A 187 28.04 -8.57 11.36
C PRO A 187 27.92 -7.07 11.66
N ASP A 188 28.36 -6.65 12.85
CA ASP A 188 28.22 -5.28 13.35
C ASP A 188 28.78 -4.24 12.37
N GLU A 189 29.88 -4.57 11.69
CA GLU A 189 30.57 -3.71 10.73
C GLU A 189 29.75 -3.47 9.45
N GLU A 190 28.93 -4.44 9.03
CA GLU A 190 28.13 -4.38 7.80
C GLU A 190 26.72 -3.81 8.03
N ARG A 191 26.24 -3.75 9.28
CA ARG A 191 24.87 -3.29 9.61
C ARG A 191 24.55 -1.88 9.11
N PRO A 192 25.42 -0.85 9.24
CA PRO A 192 25.12 0.50 8.74
C PRO A 192 24.89 0.53 7.23
N GLU A 193 25.66 -0.27 6.49
CA GLU A 193 25.50 -0.39 5.04
C GLU A 193 24.17 -1.07 4.68
N GLN A 194 23.83 -2.18 5.37
CA GLN A 194 22.55 -2.85 5.13
C GLN A 194 21.37 -1.93 5.47
N MET A 195 21.42 -1.20 6.59
CA MET A 195 20.37 -0.24 6.94
C MET A 195 20.24 0.88 5.90
N SER A 196 21.35 1.34 5.32
CA SER A 196 21.31 2.33 4.22
C SER A 196 20.62 1.76 2.97
N ARG A 197 20.94 0.52 2.59
CA ARG A 197 20.28 -0.16 1.46
C ARG A 197 18.77 -0.34 1.69
N ILE A 198 18.37 -0.59 2.94
CA ILE A 198 16.96 -0.70 3.34
C ILE A 198 16.23 0.63 3.15
N ILE A 199 16.82 1.74 3.62
CA ILE A 199 16.26 3.08 3.44
C ILE A 199 16.14 3.41 1.96
N ILE A 200 17.17 3.11 1.15
CA ILE A 200 17.13 3.32 -0.31
C ILE A 200 15.98 2.54 -0.94
N ALA A 201 15.81 1.25 -0.60
CA ALA A 201 14.71 0.43 -1.12
C ALA A 201 13.33 1.00 -0.75
N GLU A 202 13.18 1.48 0.49
CA GLU A 202 11.96 2.17 0.95
C GLU A 202 11.68 3.46 0.14
N MET A 203 12.69 4.30 -0.07
CA MET A 203 12.58 5.54 -0.85
C MET A 203 12.23 5.26 -2.32
N VAL A 204 12.83 4.24 -2.92
CA VAL A 204 12.47 3.78 -4.27
C VAL A 204 11.00 3.37 -4.29
N GLY A 205 10.55 2.58 -3.31
CA GLY A 205 9.14 2.19 -3.19
C GLY A 205 8.20 3.40 -3.11
N LEU A 206 8.51 4.38 -2.26
CA LEU A 206 7.73 5.61 -2.13
C LEU A 206 7.65 6.42 -3.44
N GLY A 207 8.72 6.45 -4.25
CA GLY A 207 8.73 7.09 -5.56
C GLY A 207 7.99 6.30 -6.64
N VAL A 208 8.06 4.98 -6.59
CA VAL A 208 7.42 4.09 -7.59
C VAL A 208 5.89 4.17 -7.52
N GLY A 209 5.28 4.32 -6.34
CA GLY A 209 3.82 4.37 -6.21
C GLY A 209 3.14 5.47 -7.05
N PRO A 210 3.52 6.75 -6.91
CA PRO A 210 2.98 7.84 -7.72
C PRO A 210 3.29 7.69 -9.22
N LEU A 211 4.47 7.18 -9.58
CA LEU A 211 4.83 6.92 -10.97
C LEU A 211 3.95 5.85 -11.60
N LEU A 212 3.69 4.75 -10.88
CA LEU A 212 2.74 3.72 -11.29
C LEU A 212 1.34 4.31 -11.44
N TYR A 213 0.88 5.09 -10.47
CA TYR A 213 -0.42 5.77 -10.54
C TYR A 213 -0.54 6.63 -11.80
N ALA A 214 0.46 7.47 -12.08
CA ALA A 214 0.49 8.32 -13.27
C ALA A 214 0.52 7.52 -14.58
N ALA A 215 1.33 6.45 -14.64
CA ALA A 215 1.39 5.57 -15.80
C ALA A 215 0.05 4.87 -16.07
N LEU A 216 -0.61 4.38 -15.03
CA LEU A 216 -1.93 3.76 -15.12
C LEU A 216 -3.00 4.77 -15.57
N ALA A 217 -2.94 5.99 -15.06
CA ALA A 217 -3.81 7.08 -15.50
C ALA A 217 -3.60 7.42 -16.98
N ALA A 218 -2.35 7.46 -17.45
CA ALA A 218 -2.01 7.72 -18.85
C ALA A 218 -2.49 6.60 -19.79
N LEU A 219 -2.26 5.33 -19.44
CA LEU A 219 -2.71 4.16 -20.20
C LEU A 219 -4.24 4.03 -20.22
N GLY A 220 -4.91 4.53 -19.18
CA GLY A 220 -6.36 4.55 -19.05
C GLY A 220 -7.08 5.50 -20.00
N GLY A 221 -6.41 6.22 -20.91
CA GLY A 221 -7.06 6.92 -22.02
C GLY A 221 -7.97 8.08 -21.63
N GLY A 222 -7.49 8.95 -20.75
CA GLY A 222 -8.05 10.29 -20.60
C GLY A 222 -7.39 11.07 -19.48
N PRO A 223 -7.01 12.35 -19.71
CA PRO A 223 -6.81 13.24 -18.59
C PRO A 223 -8.16 13.33 -17.89
N GLN A 224 -8.33 12.61 -16.77
CA GLN A 224 -8.98 13.32 -15.68
C GLN A 224 -8.02 14.46 -15.46
N THR A 225 -8.38 15.64 -15.99
CA THR A 225 -7.81 16.90 -15.56
C THR A 225 -7.52 16.69 -14.10
N LEU A 226 -6.24 16.63 -13.75
CA LEU A 226 -5.79 17.13 -12.47
C LEU A 226 -6.59 18.42 -12.38
N VAL A 227 -7.68 18.39 -11.62
CA VAL A 227 -8.33 19.62 -11.20
C VAL A 227 -7.28 20.13 -10.23
N VAL A 228 -6.23 20.73 -10.81
CA VAL A 228 -5.34 21.66 -10.14
C VAL A 228 -6.35 22.65 -9.62
N TRP A 229 -6.69 22.47 -8.34
CA TRP A 229 -7.76 23.19 -7.71
C TRP A 229 -7.36 24.66 -7.87
N PRO A 230 -8.06 25.47 -8.69
CA PRO A 230 -7.56 26.81 -9.01
C PRO A 230 -7.37 27.65 -7.74
N GLY A 231 -8.17 27.36 -6.70
CA GLY A 231 -8.10 28.02 -5.40
C GLY A 231 -7.04 27.52 -4.41
N CYS A 232 -6.20 26.52 -4.74
CA CYS A 232 -5.15 26.09 -3.80
C CYS A 232 -4.01 27.12 -3.72
N PHE A 233 -3.83 27.92 -4.78
CA PHE A 233 -2.90 29.05 -4.78
C PHE A 233 -3.55 30.32 -4.24
N ASP A 234 -4.86 30.49 -4.39
CA ASP A 234 -5.58 31.68 -3.88
C ASP A 234 -5.73 31.69 -2.35
N ALA A 235 -5.64 30.54 -1.67
CA ALA A 235 -5.69 30.45 -0.20
C ALA A 235 -4.33 30.69 0.49
N LEU A 236 -3.26 30.89 -0.29
CA LEU A 236 -1.90 31.18 0.19
C LEU A 236 -1.44 32.62 -0.15
N ALA A 237 -2.32 33.42 -0.76
CA ALA A 237 -2.15 34.86 -1.00
C ALA A 237 -3.07 35.66 -0.07
#